data_AF-A0A7J7JD01-F1
#
_entry.id   AF-A0A7J7JD01-F1
#
_cell.length_a   1.000
_cell.length_b   1.000
_cell.length_c   1.000
_cell.angle_alpha   90.00
_cell.angle_beta   90.00
_cell.angle_gamma   90.00
#
_symmetry.space_group_name_H-M   'P 1'
#
loop_
_entity.id
_entity.type
_entity.pdbx_description
1 polymer ?
#
loop_
_entity_poly.entity_id
_entity_poly.type
_entity_poly.pdbx_seq_one_letter_code
_entity_poly.pdbx_strand_id
1 'polypeptide(L)'
;MIRRQNAGAKNSLPAIGVQLSHLASRLQQAYQLTTMGKFADAVEKFRAILLSVPLLVVESRQEITEAQQLLDICREYIVGLSMEISRRELPKATLPDQKRLCEMAAYFTHCNLQPQHLILTLKTAQTLFFKLKNFKTAASFARRLLELGPKPEIAKQHCEKTPTDAHQLQYDEHNPFDICAASYVPIYRGLQVVKCPLSGACYLPEYKGQVCRVTQATEIGKDCIGLRISAIQFR
;
A
#
# COMPACT_ATOMS: atom_id res chain seq x y z
N MET A 1 -14.90 -13.65 -25.66
CA MET A 1 -14.33 -14.13 -26.93
C MET A 1 -13.63 -13.00 -27.69
N ILE A 2 -12.37 -12.68 -27.36
CA ILE A 2 -11.38 -12.14 -28.31
C ILE A 2 -10.52 -13.29 -28.85
N ARG A 3 -11.14 -14.47 -29.03
CA ARG A 3 -10.67 -15.44 -30.01
C ARG A 3 -11.26 -15.02 -31.35
N ARG A 4 -10.53 -14.21 -32.13
CA ARG A 4 -10.73 -14.18 -33.57
C ARG A 4 -10.19 -15.48 -34.15
N GLN A 5 -10.89 -16.59 -33.90
CA GLN A 5 -10.53 -17.91 -34.43
C GLN A 5 -10.73 -18.00 -35.96
N ASN A 6 -11.28 -16.96 -36.61
CA ASN A 6 -11.45 -16.84 -38.06
C ASN A 6 -11.14 -15.42 -38.57
N ALA A 7 -10.04 -14.81 -38.15
CA ALA A 7 -9.56 -13.60 -38.82
C ALA A 7 -8.61 -13.98 -39.97
N GLY A 8 -8.93 -13.54 -41.19
CA GLY A 8 -7.99 -13.63 -42.32
C GLY A 8 -6.65 -12.95 -41.98
N ALA A 9 -5.61 -13.19 -42.79
CA ALA A 9 -4.22 -12.77 -42.51
C ALA A 9 -4.03 -11.28 -42.13
N LYS A 10 -4.97 -10.40 -42.47
CA LYS A 10 -4.95 -8.96 -42.15
C LYS A 10 -5.59 -8.59 -40.79
N ASN A 11 -6.35 -9.49 -40.15
CA ASN A 11 -7.18 -9.20 -38.97
C ASN A 11 -6.80 -10.02 -37.72
N SER A 12 -5.73 -10.81 -37.77
CA SER A 12 -5.27 -11.62 -36.65
C SER A 12 -4.58 -10.75 -35.60
N LEU A 13 -4.78 -11.08 -34.34
CA LEU A 13 -4.10 -10.47 -33.19
C LEU A 13 -3.23 -11.51 -32.50
N PRO A 14 -2.14 -11.11 -31.82
CA PRO A 14 -1.31 -12.05 -31.08
C PRO A 14 -2.09 -12.78 -29.99
N ALA A 15 -1.63 -13.97 -29.63
CA ALA A 15 -2.21 -14.73 -28.52
C ALA A 15 -2.01 -14.03 -27.17
N ILE A 16 -2.96 -14.19 -26.26
CA ILE A 16 -2.92 -13.61 -24.92
C ILE A 16 -2.04 -14.48 -24.01
N GLY A 17 -0.87 -13.98 -23.63
CA GLY A 17 0.10 -14.68 -22.78
C GLY A 17 -0.10 -14.47 -21.27
N VAL A 18 -0.82 -13.42 -20.86
CA VAL A 18 -1.06 -13.09 -19.45
C VAL A 18 -2.55 -12.86 -19.23
N GLN A 19 -3.10 -13.54 -18.22
CA GLN A 19 -4.50 -13.43 -17.83
C GLN A 19 -4.59 -12.91 -16.39
N LEU A 20 -5.72 -12.30 -16.04
CA LEU A 20 -5.95 -11.77 -14.70
C LEU A 20 -5.86 -12.86 -13.62
N SER A 21 -6.31 -14.08 -13.92
CA SER A 21 -6.18 -15.27 -13.06
C SER A 21 -4.73 -15.60 -12.71
N HIS A 22 -3.80 -15.44 -13.65
CA HIS A 22 -2.36 -15.65 -13.39
C HIS A 22 -1.83 -14.62 -12.39
N LEU A 23 -2.28 -13.37 -12.50
CA LEU A 23 -1.87 -12.31 -11.57
C LEU A 23 -2.49 -12.51 -10.18
N ALA A 24 -3.75 -12.95 -10.10
CA ALA A 24 -4.40 -13.29 -8.85
C ALA A 24 -3.70 -14.44 -8.12
N SER A 25 -3.21 -15.46 -8.84
CA SER A 25 -2.40 -16.53 -8.24
C SER A 25 -1.06 -16.03 -7.68
N ARG A 26 -0.36 -15.16 -8.43
CA ARG A 26 0.89 -14.53 -7.96
C ARG A 26 0.67 -13.64 -6.73
N LEU A 27 -0.50 -13.00 -6.62
CA LEU A 27 -0.87 -12.18 -5.48
C LEU A 27 -0.90 -12.98 -4.18
N GLN A 28 -1.37 -14.23 -4.21
CA GLN A 28 -1.36 -15.12 -3.04
C GLN A 28 0.07 -15.42 -2.57
N GLN A 29 1.02 -15.59 -3.49
CA GLN A 29 2.43 -15.79 -3.15
C GLN A 29 3.03 -14.53 -2.49
N ALA A 30 2.67 -13.34 -2.98
CA ALA A 30 3.10 -12.07 -2.39
C ALA A 30 2.54 -11.89 -0.95
N TYR A 31 1.30 -12.31 -0.71
CA TYR A 31 0.73 -12.36 0.64
C TYR A 31 1.49 -13.32 1.56
N GLN A 32 1.80 -14.52 1.10
CA GLN A 32 2.58 -15.49 1.90
C GLN A 32 3.96 -14.92 2.30
N LEU A 33 4.67 -14.28 1.38
CA LEU A 33 5.96 -13.63 1.66
C LEU A 33 5.80 -12.50 2.71
N THR A 34 4.69 -11.76 2.64
CA THR A 34 4.35 -10.72 3.63
C THR A 34 4.16 -11.31 5.02
N THR A 35 3.36 -12.38 5.15
CA THR A 35 3.17 -13.11 6.42
C THR A 35 4.48 -13.65 6.98
N MET A 36 5.37 -14.13 6.11
CA MET A 36 6.69 -14.65 6.51
C MET A 36 7.71 -13.55 6.89
N GLY A 37 7.38 -12.26 6.72
CA GLY A 37 8.29 -11.15 6.98
C GLY A 37 9.37 -10.94 5.92
N LYS A 38 9.28 -11.61 4.76
CA LYS A 38 10.20 -11.44 3.62
C LYS A 38 9.79 -10.23 2.77
N PHE A 39 9.87 -9.04 3.35
CA PHE A 39 9.28 -7.83 2.76
C PHE A 39 9.93 -7.40 1.46
N ALA A 40 11.25 -7.52 1.31
CA ALA A 40 11.94 -7.21 0.05
C ALA A 40 11.42 -8.09 -1.10
N ASP A 41 11.37 -9.42 -0.89
CA ASP A 41 10.84 -10.37 -1.87
C ASP A 41 9.37 -10.11 -2.19
N ALA A 42 8.57 -9.79 -1.17
CA ALA A 42 7.16 -9.45 -1.35
C ALA A 42 6.99 -8.20 -2.21
N VAL A 43 7.76 -7.13 -1.95
CA VAL A 43 7.75 -5.88 -2.74
C VAL A 43 8.08 -6.15 -4.20
N GLU A 44 9.11 -6.96 -4.49
CA GLU A 44 9.45 -7.34 -5.86
C GLU A 44 8.30 -8.11 -6.55
N LYS A 45 7.63 -9.02 -5.83
CA LYS A 45 6.47 -9.76 -6.37
C LYS A 45 5.27 -8.85 -6.63
N PHE A 46 4.94 -7.95 -5.70
CA PHE A 46 3.86 -6.97 -5.91
C PHE A 46 4.19 -6.04 -7.09
N ARG A 47 5.44 -5.57 -7.22
CA ARG A 47 5.85 -4.73 -8.35
C ARG A 47 5.76 -5.47 -9.67
N ALA A 48 6.20 -6.72 -9.72
CA ALA A 48 6.07 -7.55 -10.92
C ALA A 48 4.62 -7.74 -11.34
N ILE A 49 3.69 -7.93 -10.39
CA ILE A 49 2.25 -7.99 -10.67
C ILE A 49 1.76 -6.64 -11.20
N LEU A 50 2.08 -5.54 -10.51
CA LEU A 50 1.70 -4.18 -10.90
C LEU A 50 2.12 -3.86 -12.34
N LEU A 51 3.37 -4.13 -12.70
CA LEU A 51 3.90 -3.90 -14.04
C LEU A 51 3.39 -4.88 -15.10
N SER A 52 2.78 -5.99 -14.69
CA SER A 52 2.11 -6.93 -15.61
C SER A 52 0.67 -6.51 -15.93
N VAL A 53 0.04 -5.67 -15.11
CA VAL A 53 -1.35 -5.22 -15.34
C VAL A 53 -1.53 -4.51 -16.69
N PRO A 54 -0.67 -3.57 -17.12
CA PRO A 54 -0.78 -2.93 -18.44
C PRO A 54 -0.62 -3.88 -19.63
N LEU A 55 -0.13 -5.12 -19.40
CA LEU A 55 0.08 -6.13 -20.42
C LEU A 55 -1.14 -7.05 -20.60
N LEU A 56 -2.20 -6.83 -19.81
CA LEU A 56 -3.44 -7.61 -19.92
C LEU A 56 -4.22 -7.22 -21.16
N VAL A 57 -4.97 -8.21 -21.67
CA VAL A 57 -6.06 -8.00 -22.63
C VAL A 57 -7.32 -8.56 -21.98
N VAL A 58 -8.23 -7.67 -21.58
CA VAL A 58 -9.47 -8.01 -20.90
C VAL A 58 -10.70 -7.70 -21.75
N GLU A 59 -11.77 -8.45 -21.54
CA GLU A 59 -12.95 -8.44 -22.41
C GLU A 59 -14.09 -7.60 -21.83
N SER A 60 -14.14 -7.40 -20.52
CA SER A 60 -15.26 -6.74 -19.86
C SER A 60 -14.86 -5.53 -19.02
N ARG A 61 -15.82 -4.62 -18.78
CA ARG A 61 -15.64 -3.48 -17.85
C ARG A 61 -15.39 -3.94 -16.40
N GLN A 62 -15.95 -5.09 -16.03
CA GLN A 62 -15.72 -5.73 -14.73
C GLN A 62 -14.22 -6.07 -14.58
N GLU A 63 -13.63 -6.76 -15.54
CA GLU A 63 -12.20 -7.13 -15.51
C GLU A 63 -11.27 -5.91 -15.54
N ILE A 64 -11.65 -4.81 -16.22
CA ILE A 64 -10.91 -3.54 -16.13
C ILE A 64 -10.90 -3.02 -14.69
N THR A 65 -12.05 -3.09 -14.01
CA THR A 65 -12.19 -2.65 -12.62
C THR A 65 -11.37 -3.53 -11.68
N GLU A 66 -11.40 -4.84 -11.86
CA GLU A 66 -10.58 -5.79 -11.09
C GLU A 66 -9.08 -5.57 -11.32
N ALA A 67 -8.66 -5.29 -12.55
CA ALA A 67 -7.27 -4.94 -12.87
C ALA A 67 -6.83 -3.64 -12.18
N GLN A 68 -7.72 -2.63 -12.11
CA GLN A 68 -7.45 -1.39 -11.40
C GLN A 68 -7.37 -1.61 -9.88
N GLN A 69 -8.26 -2.41 -9.31
CA GLN A 69 -8.20 -2.80 -7.89
C GLN A 69 -6.90 -3.56 -7.59
N LEU A 70 -6.43 -4.39 -8.52
CA LEU A 70 -5.14 -5.09 -8.37
C LEU A 70 -3.95 -4.11 -8.34
N LEU A 71 -3.98 -3.03 -9.15
CA LEU A 71 -2.99 -1.95 -9.06
C LEU A 71 -3.01 -1.28 -7.69
N ASP A 72 -4.21 -0.99 -7.17
CA ASP A 72 -4.37 -0.38 -5.85
C ASP A 72 -3.81 -1.29 -4.75
N ILE A 73 -4.17 -2.57 -4.74
CA ILE A 73 -3.63 -3.55 -3.79
C ILE A 73 -2.10 -3.58 -3.87
N CYS A 74 -1.52 -3.69 -5.06
CA CYS A 74 -0.06 -3.73 -5.19
C CYS A 74 0.58 -2.43 -4.69
N ARG A 75 -0.01 -1.26 -4.97
CA ARG A 75 0.47 0.03 -4.44
C ARG A 75 0.48 0.03 -2.92
N GLU A 76 -0.65 -0.29 -2.28
CA GLU A 76 -0.80 -0.24 -0.82
C GLU A 76 0.26 -1.09 -0.13
N TYR A 77 0.47 -2.32 -0.62
CA TYR A 77 1.49 -3.21 -0.09
C TYR A 77 2.91 -2.71 -0.36
N ILE A 78 3.23 -2.24 -1.57
CA ILE A 78 4.58 -1.77 -1.88
C ILE A 78 4.94 -0.55 -1.01
N VAL A 79 4.04 0.43 -0.90
CA VAL A 79 4.29 1.63 -0.08
C VAL A 79 4.46 1.25 1.39
N GLY A 80 3.52 0.48 1.94
CA GLY A 80 3.55 0.08 3.34
C GLY A 80 4.77 -0.76 3.71
N LEU A 81 5.11 -1.78 2.90
CA LEU A 81 6.26 -2.64 3.14
C LEU A 81 7.59 -1.90 2.95
N SER A 82 7.69 -1.03 1.93
CA SER A 82 8.90 -0.23 1.70
C SER A 82 9.14 0.77 2.85
N MET A 83 8.07 1.35 3.39
CA MET A 83 8.12 2.20 4.57
C MET A 83 8.56 1.42 5.82
N GLU A 84 8.02 0.21 6.03
CA GLU A 84 8.41 -0.64 7.16
C GLU A 84 9.86 -1.12 7.07
N ILE A 85 10.37 -1.41 5.87
CA ILE A 85 11.79 -1.70 5.64
C ILE A 85 12.63 -0.49 6.06
N SER A 86 12.33 0.70 5.52
CA SER A 86 13.05 1.93 5.85
C SER A 86 13.00 2.26 7.35
N ARG A 87 11.85 2.05 8.00
CA ARG A 87 11.68 2.25 9.45
C ARG A 87 12.62 1.34 10.25
N ARG A 88 12.87 0.10 9.81
CA ARG A 88 13.75 -0.85 10.52
C ARG A 88 15.23 -0.47 10.41
N GLU A 89 15.60 0.32 9.40
CA GLU A 89 16.96 0.78 9.15
C GLU A 89 17.30 2.08 9.89
N LEU A 90 16.29 2.85 10.32
CA LEU A 90 16.50 4.10 11.04
C LEU A 90 17.13 3.88 12.43
N PRO A 91 17.94 4.86 12.90
CA PRO A 91 18.48 4.84 14.26
C PRO A 91 17.34 4.86 15.29
N LYS A 92 17.66 4.49 16.54
CA LYS A 92 16.71 4.47 17.67
C LYS A 92 17.29 5.08 18.95
N ALA A 93 18.38 5.82 18.81
CA ALA A 93 19.19 6.29 19.92
C ALA A 93 18.59 7.54 20.57
N THR A 94 18.05 8.45 19.78
CA THR A 94 17.53 9.73 20.28
C THR A 94 16.00 9.74 20.35
N LEU A 95 15.44 10.64 21.15
CA LEU A 95 13.98 10.81 21.22
C LEU A 95 13.37 11.19 19.85
N PRO A 96 13.94 12.12 19.05
CA PRO A 96 13.47 12.37 17.68
C PRO A 96 13.44 11.12 16.80
N ASP A 97 14.46 10.26 16.89
CA ASP A 97 14.48 9.00 16.14
C ASP A 97 13.32 8.09 16.56
N GLN A 98 13.09 7.95 17.87
CA GLN A 98 12.00 7.12 18.40
C GLN A 98 10.63 7.66 18.00
N LYS A 99 10.45 8.99 17.97
CA LYS A 99 9.24 9.64 17.45
C LYS A 99 9.03 9.29 15.99
N ARG A 100 10.06 9.42 15.15
CA ARG A 100 10.01 9.10 13.72
C ARG A 100 9.66 7.64 13.47
N LEU A 101 10.23 6.72 14.25
CA LEU A 101 9.90 5.29 14.20
C LEU A 101 8.42 5.04 14.53
N CYS A 102 7.88 5.73 15.54
CA CYS A 102 6.46 5.62 15.90
C CYS A 102 5.56 6.21 14.80
N GLU A 103 5.87 7.38 14.28
CA GLU A 103 5.15 8.02 13.17
C GLU A 103 5.02 7.08 11.96
N MET A 104 6.14 6.53 11.47
CA MET A 104 6.12 5.60 10.33
C MET A 104 5.31 4.33 10.61
N ALA A 105 5.41 3.79 11.83
CA ALA A 105 4.59 2.64 12.23
C ALA A 105 3.10 2.99 12.26
N ALA A 106 2.73 4.19 12.73
CA ALA A 106 1.36 4.67 12.75
C ALA A 106 0.81 4.88 11.34
N TYR A 107 1.60 5.46 10.42
CA TYR A 107 1.20 5.59 9.02
C TYR A 107 0.94 4.22 8.39
N PHE A 108 1.74 3.21 8.72
CA PHE A 108 1.54 1.87 8.17
C PHE A 108 0.18 1.27 8.56
N THR A 109 -0.37 1.64 9.73
CA THR A 109 -1.70 1.19 10.16
C THR A 109 -2.84 1.75 9.30
N HIS A 110 -2.57 2.71 8.41
CA HIS A 110 -3.55 3.30 7.49
C HIS A 110 -3.41 2.77 6.05
N CYS A 111 -2.44 1.90 5.76
CA CYS A 111 -2.38 1.20 4.48
C CYS A 111 -3.55 0.20 4.38
N ASN A 112 -4.19 0.13 3.22
CA ASN A 112 -5.33 -0.77 3.01
C ASN A 112 -4.85 -2.19 2.69
N LEU A 113 -4.49 -2.93 3.74
CA LEU A 113 -3.99 -4.31 3.66
C LEU A 113 -5.10 -5.33 3.96
N GLN A 114 -4.83 -6.62 3.70
CA GLN A 114 -5.70 -7.67 4.19
C GLN A 114 -5.72 -7.67 5.73
N PRO A 115 -6.86 -8.04 6.36
CA PRO A 115 -7.01 -7.98 7.82
C PRO A 115 -5.88 -8.68 8.60
N GLN A 116 -5.41 -9.83 8.13
CA GLN A 116 -4.31 -10.57 8.76
C GLN A 116 -3.00 -9.77 8.83
N HIS A 117 -2.69 -8.97 7.80
CA HIS A 117 -1.49 -8.13 7.78
C HIS A 117 -1.71 -6.84 8.55
N LEU A 118 -2.90 -6.26 8.46
CA LEU A 118 -3.27 -5.06 9.22
C LEU A 118 -3.13 -5.30 10.73
N ILE A 119 -3.55 -6.47 11.22
CA ILE A 119 -3.34 -6.93 12.60
C ILE A 119 -1.85 -6.87 13.00
N LEU A 120 -0.93 -7.30 12.13
CA LEU A 120 0.51 -7.27 12.42
C LEU A 120 1.05 -5.83 12.51
N THR A 121 0.59 -4.94 11.62
CA THR A 121 0.98 -3.52 11.66
C THR A 121 0.49 -2.82 12.92
N LEU A 122 -0.77 -3.05 13.31
CA LEU A 122 -1.38 -2.47 14.52
C LEU A 122 -0.68 -2.94 15.80
N LYS A 123 -0.34 -4.23 15.91
CA LYS A 123 0.45 -4.76 17.03
C LYS A 123 1.82 -4.10 17.15
N THR A 124 2.49 -3.89 16.02
CA THR A 124 3.79 -3.22 15.96
C THR A 124 3.66 -1.77 16.42
N ALA A 125 2.70 -1.02 15.87
CA ALA A 125 2.43 0.37 16.25
C ALA A 125 2.09 0.49 17.74
N GLN A 126 1.15 -0.33 18.24
CA GLN A 126 0.78 -0.37 19.66
C GLN A 126 2.01 -0.56 20.57
N THR A 127 2.88 -1.52 20.24
CA THR A 127 4.08 -1.81 21.04
C THR A 127 5.06 -0.63 21.06
N LEU A 128 5.26 0.04 19.93
CA LEU A 128 6.15 1.19 19.83
C LEU A 128 5.60 2.40 20.60
N PHE A 129 4.32 2.70 20.44
CA PHE A 129 3.68 3.82 21.14
C PHE A 129 3.61 3.60 22.65
N PHE A 130 3.40 2.36 23.09
CA PHE A 130 3.45 2.01 24.51
C PHE A 130 4.85 2.27 25.10
N LYS A 131 5.91 1.86 24.40
CA LYS A 131 7.31 2.16 24.81
C LYS A 131 7.63 3.65 24.82
N LEU A 132 7.04 4.41 23.90
CA LEU A 132 7.17 5.87 23.83
C LEU A 132 6.32 6.60 24.89
N LYS A 133 5.53 5.88 25.71
CA LYS A 133 4.59 6.45 26.68
C LYS A 133 3.49 7.31 26.04
N ASN A 134 3.14 7.01 24.79
CA ASN A 134 1.97 7.56 24.11
C ASN A 134 0.78 6.61 24.29
N PHE A 135 0.25 6.58 25.51
CA PHE A 135 -0.74 5.57 25.92
C PHE A 135 -2.13 5.82 25.34
N LYS A 136 -2.52 7.09 25.11
CA LYS A 136 -3.82 7.42 24.51
C LYS A 136 -3.88 6.91 23.08
N THR A 137 -2.85 7.19 22.29
CA THR A 137 -2.78 6.71 20.90
C THR A 137 -2.57 5.19 20.84
N ALA A 138 -1.75 4.60 21.71
CA ALA A 138 -1.58 3.15 21.79
C ALA A 138 -2.90 2.41 22.07
N ALA A 139 -3.73 2.95 22.97
CA ALA A 139 -5.05 2.41 23.26
C ALA A 139 -5.99 2.45 22.04
N SER A 140 -5.85 3.46 21.17
CA SER A 140 -6.61 3.52 19.93
C SER A 140 -6.23 2.41 18.95
N PHE A 141 -4.93 2.12 18.79
CA PHE A 141 -4.49 0.96 18.00
C PHE A 141 -5.01 -0.37 18.58
N ALA A 142 -5.01 -0.50 19.91
CA ALA A 142 -5.55 -1.69 20.58
C ALA A 142 -7.05 -1.87 20.29
N ARG A 143 -7.86 -0.79 20.31
CA ARG A 143 -9.28 -0.85 19.93
C ARG A 143 -9.47 -1.31 18.48
N ARG A 144 -8.77 -0.70 17.53
CA ARG A 144 -8.81 -1.10 16.11
C ARG A 144 -8.37 -2.55 15.90
N LEU A 145 -7.40 -3.03 16.69
CA LEU A 145 -6.97 -4.43 16.65
C LEU A 145 -8.09 -5.38 17.11
N LEU A 146 -8.86 -5.02 18.15
CA LEU A 146 -9.98 -5.81 18.63
C LEU A 146 -11.12 -5.91 17.62
N GLU A 147 -11.36 -4.85 16.84
CA GLU A 147 -12.39 -4.82 15.78
C GLU A 147 -12.08 -5.76 14.61
N LEU A 148 -10.79 -6.04 14.33
CA LEU A 148 -10.35 -6.88 13.19
C LEU A 148 -10.27 -8.38 13.49
N GLY A 149 -10.43 -8.81 14.75
CA GLY A 149 -10.47 -10.22 15.16
C GLY A 149 -9.59 -10.58 16.37
N PRO A 150 -9.86 -11.68 17.11
CA PRO A 150 -9.83 -11.64 18.57
C PRO A 150 -8.75 -12.48 19.27
N LYS A 151 -8.38 -12.05 20.48
CA LYS A 151 -8.33 -12.90 21.69
C LYS A 151 -8.81 -12.05 22.89
N PRO A 152 -9.70 -12.56 23.77
CA PRO A 152 -10.10 -11.88 25.00
C PRO A 152 -8.93 -11.60 25.96
N GLU A 153 -7.78 -12.25 25.77
CA GLU A 153 -6.55 -11.98 26.52
C GLU A 153 -5.85 -10.68 26.12
N ILE A 154 -5.91 -10.29 24.84
CA ILE A 154 -5.28 -9.03 24.35
C ILE A 154 -6.11 -7.81 24.82
N ALA A 155 -7.42 -7.99 24.95
CA ALA A 155 -8.35 -6.94 25.38
C ALA A 155 -8.11 -6.46 26.83
N LYS A 156 -7.51 -7.29 27.69
CA LYS A 156 -7.36 -6.97 29.13
C LYS A 156 -6.15 -6.08 29.47
N GLN A 157 -5.22 -5.85 28.55
CA GLN A 157 -3.92 -5.28 28.92
C GLN A 157 -3.81 -3.75 28.93
N HIS A 158 -4.80 -2.94 28.50
CA HIS A 158 -4.47 -1.56 28.08
C HIS A 158 -5.42 -0.44 28.54
N CYS A 159 -6.17 -0.62 29.63
CA CYS A 159 -6.76 0.52 30.33
C CYS A 159 -5.80 0.99 31.43
N GLU A 160 -4.76 1.73 31.07
CA GLU A 160 -4.02 2.52 32.07
C GLU A 160 -4.95 3.58 32.67
N LYS A 161 -4.76 3.88 33.96
CA LYS A 161 -5.55 4.88 34.70
C LYS A 161 -5.36 6.31 34.19
N THR A 162 -4.41 6.55 33.28
CA THR A 162 -4.08 7.88 32.75
C THR A 162 -3.88 7.84 31.23
N PRO A 163 -4.93 8.01 30.41
CA PRO A 163 -4.85 7.95 28.96
C PRO A 163 -4.29 9.27 28.38
N THR A 164 -2.99 9.49 28.57
CA THR A 164 -2.28 10.68 28.07
C THR A 164 -1.13 10.29 27.16
N ASP A 165 -0.83 11.12 26.17
CA ASP A 165 0.35 10.97 25.32
C ASP A 165 1.48 11.86 25.81
N ALA A 166 2.65 11.29 26.11
CA ALA A 166 3.81 12.02 26.60
C ALA A 166 4.45 12.93 25.54
N HIS A 167 4.28 12.60 24.26
CA HIS A 167 4.96 13.26 23.17
C HIS A 167 4.03 13.57 21.99
N GLN A 168 4.06 14.82 21.53
CA GLN A 168 3.46 15.19 20.24
C GLN A 168 4.24 14.54 19.08
N LEU A 169 3.50 13.95 18.15
CA LEU A 169 3.97 13.33 16.90
C LEU A 169 3.28 14.00 15.70
N GLN A 170 3.86 13.85 14.52
CA GLN A 170 3.24 14.22 13.24
C GLN A 170 2.24 13.14 12.78
N TYR A 171 1.27 12.83 13.62
CA TYR A 171 0.25 11.83 13.36
C TYR A 171 -1.08 12.28 13.92
N ASP A 172 -2.11 12.20 13.09
CA ASP A 172 -3.49 12.48 13.45
C ASP A 172 -4.32 11.32 12.92
N GLU A 173 -4.92 10.56 13.83
CA GLU A 173 -5.70 9.37 13.50
C GLU A 173 -7.08 9.70 12.90
N HIS A 174 -7.59 10.91 13.14
CA HIS A 174 -8.93 11.33 12.74
C HIS A 174 -8.94 12.12 11.42
N ASN A 175 -7.78 12.63 11.00
CA ASN A 175 -7.63 13.36 9.75
C ASN A 175 -7.11 12.44 8.63
N PRO A 176 -7.90 12.14 7.59
CA PRO A 176 -7.43 11.29 6.49
C PRO A 176 -6.22 11.88 5.76
N PHE A 177 -5.26 11.02 5.44
CA PHE A 177 -4.04 11.39 4.71
C PHE A 177 -3.65 10.32 3.70
N ASP A 178 -2.94 10.75 2.66
CA ASP A 178 -2.16 9.86 1.80
C ASP A 178 -0.72 9.78 2.34
N ILE A 179 0.01 8.69 2.05
CA ILE A 179 1.42 8.57 2.43
C ILE A 179 2.29 8.98 1.25
N CYS A 180 3.23 9.91 1.45
CA CYS A 180 4.24 10.18 0.45
C CYS A 180 5.13 8.94 0.26
N ALA A 181 5.07 8.31 -0.91
CA ALA A 181 5.79 7.08 -1.22
C ALA A 181 7.31 7.28 -1.47
N ALA A 182 7.87 8.44 -1.10
CA ALA A 182 9.31 8.72 -1.14
C ALA A 182 9.84 9.10 0.25
N SER A 183 9.24 10.10 0.90
CA SER A 183 9.67 10.59 2.23
C SER A 183 8.95 9.93 3.40
N TYR A 184 7.90 9.14 3.17
CA TYR A 184 7.10 8.49 4.22
C TYR A 184 6.59 9.48 5.27
N VAL A 185 5.99 10.57 4.78
CA VAL A 185 5.27 11.57 5.58
C VAL A 185 3.82 11.63 5.15
N PRO A 186 2.88 12.02 6.04
CA PRO A 186 1.48 12.11 5.71
C PRO A 186 1.21 13.37 4.87
N ILE A 187 0.39 13.21 3.84
CA ILE A 187 -0.14 14.29 3.02
C ILE A 187 -1.63 14.38 3.35
N TYR A 188 -1.95 15.27 4.29
CA TYR A 188 -3.33 15.48 4.75
C TYR A 188 -4.22 16.07 3.65
N ARG A 189 -5.53 15.82 3.73
CA ARG A 189 -6.50 16.37 2.79
C ARG A 189 -6.39 17.89 2.69
N GLY A 190 -6.47 18.39 1.45
CA GLY A 190 -6.35 19.82 1.13
C GLY A 190 -4.93 20.26 0.76
N LEU A 191 -3.90 19.45 1.07
CA LEU A 191 -2.55 19.71 0.61
C LEU A 191 -2.34 19.26 -0.85
N GLN A 192 -1.37 19.88 -1.51
CA GLN A 192 -1.01 19.49 -2.87
C GLN A 192 -0.40 18.09 -2.90
N VAL A 193 -0.93 17.24 -3.78
CA VAL A 193 -0.46 15.87 -3.99
C VAL A 193 -0.20 15.65 -5.48
N VAL A 194 0.91 14.98 -5.79
CA VAL A 194 1.25 14.54 -7.14
C VAL A 194 1.21 13.02 -7.16
N LYS A 195 0.56 12.43 -8.18
CA LYS A 195 0.34 10.99 -8.23
C LYS A 195 1.14 10.32 -9.35
N CYS A 196 1.53 9.07 -9.12
CA CYS A 196 1.96 8.17 -10.19
C CYS A 196 0.77 7.89 -11.12
N PRO A 197 0.90 8.07 -12.44
CA PRO A 197 -0.22 7.91 -13.38
C PRO A 197 -0.67 6.45 -13.55
N LEU A 198 0.14 5.48 -13.15
CA LEU A 198 -0.19 4.05 -13.22
C LEU A 198 -0.71 3.50 -11.89
N SER A 199 0.08 3.61 -10.81
CA SER A 199 -0.25 3.00 -9.52
C SER A 199 -1.13 3.86 -8.64
N GLY A 200 -1.21 5.17 -8.91
CA GLY A 200 -1.86 6.14 -8.02
C GLY A 200 -1.05 6.47 -6.77
N ALA A 201 0.20 6.01 -6.64
CA ALA A 201 1.07 6.34 -5.50
C ALA A 201 1.21 7.85 -5.33
N CYS A 202 1.02 8.33 -4.10
CA CYS A 202 1.01 9.75 -3.76
C CYS A 202 2.42 10.24 -3.39
N TYR A 203 2.71 11.48 -3.80
CA TYR A 203 3.98 12.15 -3.56
C TYR A 203 3.76 13.62 -3.24
N LEU A 204 4.68 14.18 -2.46
CA LEU A 204 4.80 15.63 -2.32
C LEU A 204 5.21 16.27 -3.67
N PRO A 205 4.83 17.54 -3.93
CA PRO A 205 5.11 18.21 -5.20
C PRO A 205 6.58 18.24 -5.61
N GLU A 206 7.50 18.27 -4.65
CA GLU A 206 8.96 18.25 -4.88
C GLU A 206 9.47 17.02 -5.64
N TYR A 207 8.70 15.92 -5.66
CA TYR A 207 9.05 14.70 -6.39
C TYR A 207 8.48 14.64 -7.82
N LYS A 208 7.72 15.65 -8.26
CA LYS A 208 7.18 15.70 -9.62
C LYS A 208 8.30 15.59 -10.67
N GLY A 209 8.07 14.82 -11.72
CA GLY A 209 9.04 14.56 -12.79
C GLY A 209 10.10 13.51 -12.47
N GLN A 210 10.20 13.03 -11.21
CA GLN A 210 11.11 11.92 -10.87
C GLN A 210 10.50 10.56 -11.19
N VAL A 211 11.33 9.52 -11.18
CA VAL A 211 10.88 8.12 -11.29
C VAL A 211 10.14 7.69 -10.02
N CYS A 212 8.92 7.17 -10.17
CA CYS A 212 8.10 6.65 -9.09
C CYS A 212 8.80 5.50 -8.35
N ARG A 213 8.94 5.62 -7.02
CA ARG A 213 9.57 4.59 -6.16
C ARG A 213 8.76 3.28 -6.07
N VAL A 214 7.45 3.35 -6.27
CA VAL A 214 6.55 2.17 -6.24
C VAL A 214 6.71 1.35 -7.52
N THR A 215 6.51 1.98 -8.67
CA THR A 215 6.54 1.29 -9.98
C THR A 215 7.95 1.10 -10.53
N GLN A 216 8.89 1.98 -10.18
CA GLN A 216 10.25 2.07 -10.73
C GLN A 216 10.33 2.27 -12.25
N ALA A 217 9.20 2.54 -12.92
CA ALA A 217 9.11 2.62 -14.38
C ALA A 217 8.29 3.82 -14.88
N THR A 218 7.62 4.56 -14.00
CA THR A 218 6.77 5.71 -14.37
C THR A 218 7.30 7.02 -13.83
N GLU A 219 6.93 8.11 -14.49
CA GLU A 219 7.24 9.48 -14.10
C GLU A 219 6.13 10.05 -13.21
N ILE A 220 6.50 10.59 -12.05
CA ILE A 220 5.56 11.14 -11.06
C ILE A 220 4.90 12.41 -11.61
N GLY A 221 3.56 12.45 -11.65
CA GLY A 221 2.81 13.62 -12.08
C GLY A 221 2.75 13.86 -13.58
N LYS A 222 3.11 12.85 -14.39
CA LYS A 222 2.98 12.91 -15.84
C LYS A 222 1.52 12.75 -16.24
N ASP A 223 1.04 13.64 -17.11
CA ASP A 223 -0.28 13.50 -17.72
C ASP A 223 -0.29 12.31 -18.69
N CYS A 224 -1.30 11.45 -18.55
CA CYS A 224 -1.40 10.20 -19.31
C CYS A 224 -2.86 9.94 -19.72
N ILE A 225 -3.05 9.19 -20.80
CA ILE A 225 -4.38 8.75 -21.28
C ILE A 225 -5.08 7.82 -20.27
N GLY A 226 -4.32 7.23 -19.35
CA GLY A 226 -4.75 6.23 -18.37
C GLY A 226 -4.59 4.79 -18.89
N LEU A 227 -4.82 3.81 -18.02
CA LEU A 227 -4.69 2.38 -18.34
C LEU A 227 -5.56 2.01 -19.56
N ARG A 228 -4.98 1.27 -20.51
CA ARG A 228 -5.67 0.74 -21.69
C ARG A 228 -5.32 -0.74 -21.86
N ILE A 229 -6.26 -1.60 -21.48
CA ILE A 229 -6.12 -3.07 -21.47
C ILE A 229 -7.31 -3.79 -22.13
N SER A 230 -8.26 -3.04 -22.69
CA SER A 230 -9.43 -3.60 -23.35
C SER A 230 -9.80 -2.81 -24.60
N ALA A 231 -10.25 -3.52 -25.63
CA ALA A 231 -10.78 -2.91 -26.85
C ALA A 231 -11.97 -1.97 -26.58
N ILE A 232 -12.74 -2.20 -25.51
CA ILE A 232 -13.90 -1.38 -25.12
C ILE A 232 -13.51 0.07 -24.80
N GLN A 233 -12.25 0.32 -24.44
CA GLN A 233 -11.74 1.64 -24.08
C GLN A 233 -11.34 2.49 -25.30
N PHE A 234 -11.43 1.94 -26.50
CA PHE A 234 -11.20 2.61 -27.77
C PHE A 234 -12.54 2.73 -28.49
N ARG A 235 -13.23 3.83 -28.20
CA ARG A 235 -14.46 4.24 -28.89
C ARG A 235 -14.21 5.57 -29.58
#